data_AF-A0A7S3XTH5-F1
#
_entry.id   AF-A0A7S3XTH5-F1
#
_cell.length_a   1.000
_cell.length_b   1.000
_cell.length_c   1.000
_cell.angle_alpha   90.00
_cell.angle_beta   90.00
_cell.angle_gamma   90.00
#
_symmetry.space_group_name_H-M   'P 1'
#
loop_
_entity.id
_entity.type
_entity.pdbx_description
1 polymer ?
#
loop_
_entity_poly.entity_id
_entity_poly.type
_entity_poly.pdbx_seq_one_letter_code
_entity_poly.pdbx_strand_id
1 'polypeptide(L)'
;PTVGAGSDGNTDELYSQISAWNLDYGAKIFSYSLGSGASLEIPKAISCQENGTWTYVPDGGNLRDKMAGFYTYFAAGIGTEANRNFTAWVEPYEFATGGEYGTTVSAPVYGTSTSPWRFLGAVGIDFSVSYMEEVAGGSDAYTTVLDALESASSSFCPEPNLSECDVQAIRDAASYSSSYDSTCDDQCSSFSSLTPESCMASSEYPTGAELWDNYDYEGKSYSTRVCCGNAEEDNDTIYESCRATTDTTTIMIIIIVLSDAVFLGLVGWICCYCRKKRMRGRFSDGARNNSVQQQQHHQPVAPVLPPNQLQSYYPQQQQVQQQAGQSVALAVPVEGGGVVAYAQPVYSAYSSQ
;
A
#
# COMPACT_ATOMS: atom_id res chain seq x y z
N PRO A 1 -20.45 -18.21 -16.72
CA PRO A 1 -21.51 -19.19 -16.39
C PRO A 1 -22.82 -18.48 -16.06
N THR A 2 -23.80 -18.52 -16.96
CA THR A 2 -25.14 -17.96 -16.74
C THR A 2 -25.98 -18.99 -15.99
N VAL A 3 -26.25 -18.74 -14.70
CA VAL A 3 -27.26 -19.49 -13.95
C VAL A 3 -28.61 -18.86 -14.31
N GLY A 4 -29.43 -19.62 -15.06
CA GLY A 4 -30.82 -19.27 -15.23
C GLY A 4 -31.51 -19.40 -13.88
N ALA A 5 -32.20 -18.34 -13.44
CA ALA A 5 -33.11 -18.42 -12.31
C ALA A 5 -34.23 -19.41 -12.68
N GLY A 6 -34.06 -20.67 -12.30
CA GLY A 6 -35.14 -21.64 -12.29
C GLY A 6 -36.15 -21.16 -11.25
N SER A 7 -37.40 -21.01 -11.67
CA SER A 7 -38.52 -20.51 -10.88
C SER A 7 -38.85 -21.31 -9.61
N ASP A 8 -38.11 -22.38 -9.32
CA ASP A 8 -38.28 -23.26 -8.14
C ASP A 8 -36.92 -23.67 -7.52
N GLY A 9 -35.86 -22.90 -7.78
CA GLY A 9 -34.48 -23.24 -7.38
C GLY A 9 -34.31 -23.35 -5.87
N ASN A 10 -33.92 -24.54 -5.39
CA ASN A 10 -33.62 -24.80 -4.00
C ASN A 10 -32.54 -23.82 -3.51
N THR A 11 -32.87 -22.95 -2.56
CA THR A 11 -31.92 -21.96 -1.97
C THR A 11 -30.66 -22.64 -1.43
N ASP A 12 -30.78 -23.87 -0.94
CA ASP A 12 -29.65 -24.64 -0.43
C ASP A 12 -28.66 -25.03 -1.53
N GLU A 13 -29.13 -25.24 -2.76
CA GLU A 13 -28.29 -25.52 -3.92
C GLU A 13 -27.50 -24.27 -4.34
N LEU A 14 -28.15 -23.10 -4.34
CA LEU A 14 -27.50 -21.82 -4.62
C LEU A 14 -26.39 -21.54 -3.60
N TYR A 15 -26.69 -21.68 -2.31
CA TYR A 15 -25.73 -21.46 -1.25
C TYR A 15 -24.55 -22.43 -1.32
N SER A 16 -24.82 -23.71 -1.53
CA SER A 16 -23.77 -24.72 -1.71
C SER A 16 -22.89 -24.43 -2.93
N GLN A 17 -23.48 -23.96 -4.02
CA GLN A 17 -22.75 -23.58 -5.22
C GLN A 17 -21.85 -22.36 -4.99
N ILE A 18 -22.34 -21.34 -4.28
CA ILE A 18 -21.54 -20.16 -3.94
C ILE A 18 -20.35 -20.56 -3.06
N SER A 19 -20.56 -21.33 -1.99
CA SER A 19 -19.46 -21.81 -1.15
C SER A 19 -18.47 -22.68 -1.92
N ALA A 20 -18.96 -23.52 -2.83
CA ALA A 20 -18.11 -24.34 -3.68
C ALA A 20 -17.21 -23.49 -4.60
N TRP A 21 -17.72 -22.38 -5.13
CA TRP A 21 -16.89 -21.45 -5.90
C TRP A 21 -15.93 -20.68 -5.01
N ASN A 22 -16.33 -20.33 -3.79
CA ASN A 22 -15.52 -19.51 -2.90
C ASN A 22 -14.42 -20.29 -2.18
N LEU A 23 -14.51 -21.62 -2.13
CA LEU A 23 -13.52 -22.52 -1.52
C LEU A 23 -12.09 -22.27 -2.01
N ASP A 24 -11.93 -21.97 -3.30
CA ASP A 24 -10.60 -21.76 -3.92
C ASP A 24 -10.07 -20.33 -3.74
N TYR A 25 -10.93 -19.36 -3.42
CA TYR A 25 -10.57 -17.94 -3.41
C TYR A 25 -10.60 -17.29 -2.01
N GLY A 26 -11.39 -17.83 -1.08
CA GLY A 26 -11.59 -17.25 0.24
C GLY A 26 -12.12 -15.81 0.19
N ALA A 27 -12.87 -15.46 -0.86
CA ALA A 27 -13.39 -14.11 -1.05
C ALA A 27 -14.42 -13.76 0.02
N LYS A 28 -14.54 -12.47 0.33
CA LYS A 28 -15.58 -11.94 1.20
C LYS A 28 -16.71 -11.40 0.36
N ILE A 29 -17.95 -11.78 0.69
CA ILE A 29 -19.12 -11.40 -0.10
C ILE A 29 -19.88 -10.27 0.60
N PHE A 30 -19.91 -9.13 -0.07
CA PHE A 30 -20.68 -7.95 0.34
C PHE A 30 -21.96 -7.91 -0.49
N SER A 31 -23.11 -8.04 0.17
CA SER A 31 -24.41 -8.11 -0.50
C SER A 31 -25.31 -6.94 -0.10
N TYR A 32 -26.15 -6.52 -1.02
CA TYR A 32 -26.98 -5.33 -0.85
C TYR A 32 -28.42 -5.62 -1.26
N SER A 33 -29.37 -5.09 -0.48
CA SER A 33 -30.79 -5.08 -0.83
C SER A 33 -31.22 -3.62 -1.05
N LEU A 34 -31.58 -3.28 -2.28
CA LEU A 34 -31.85 -1.90 -2.70
C LEU A 34 -33.36 -1.64 -2.84
N GLY A 35 -33.89 -0.74 -2.01
CA GLY A 35 -35.26 -0.30 -2.04
C GLY A 35 -36.24 -1.25 -1.35
N SER A 36 -37.47 -0.77 -1.16
CA SER A 36 -38.51 -1.45 -0.37
C SER A 36 -39.01 -2.78 -0.96
N GLY A 37 -38.75 -3.03 -2.26
CA GLY A 37 -39.14 -4.27 -2.95
C GLY A 37 -38.05 -5.34 -3.01
N ALA A 38 -36.84 -5.07 -2.52
CA ALA A 38 -35.74 -6.02 -2.60
C ALA A 38 -35.88 -7.19 -1.61
N SER A 39 -35.48 -8.38 -2.04
CA SER A 39 -35.33 -9.53 -1.15
C SER A 39 -34.29 -9.24 -0.07
N LEU A 40 -34.63 -9.52 1.20
CA LEU A 40 -33.73 -9.35 2.35
C LEU A 40 -33.06 -10.67 2.73
N GLU A 41 -33.77 -11.78 2.57
CA GLU A 41 -33.35 -13.10 3.09
C GLU A 41 -32.17 -13.67 2.33
N ILE A 42 -32.26 -13.76 1.00
CA ILE A 42 -31.23 -14.42 0.17
C ILE A 42 -29.89 -13.67 0.23
N PRO A 43 -29.82 -12.33 0.01
CA PRO A 43 -28.54 -11.62 0.07
C PRO A 43 -27.91 -11.69 1.46
N LYS A 44 -28.72 -11.61 2.52
CA LYS A 44 -28.25 -11.74 3.91
C LYS A 44 -27.67 -13.13 4.15
N ALA A 45 -28.40 -14.19 3.82
CA ALA A 45 -27.94 -15.57 4.00
C ALA A 45 -26.61 -15.83 3.28
N ILE A 46 -26.45 -15.37 2.04
CA ILE A 46 -25.19 -15.48 1.30
C ILE A 46 -24.05 -14.80 2.05
N SER A 47 -24.24 -13.57 2.54
CA SER A 47 -23.18 -12.86 3.27
C SER A 47 -22.81 -13.52 4.61
N CYS A 48 -23.80 -14.12 5.30
CA CYS A 48 -23.59 -14.82 6.56
C CYS A 48 -22.77 -16.11 6.37
N GLN A 49 -23.01 -16.84 5.30
CA GLN A 49 -22.30 -18.08 4.98
C GLN A 49 -20.86 -17.84 4.53
N GLU A 50 -20.62 -16.70 3.88
CA GLU A 50 -19.33 -16.38 3.24
C GLU A 50 -18.51 -15.38 4.05
N ASN A 51 -18.81 -15.26 5.35
CA ASN A 51 -18.13 -14.38 6.31
C ASN A 51 -17.97 -12.93 5.82
N GLY A 52 -19.00 -12.42 5.12
CA GLY A 52 -19.07 -11.07 4.61
C GLY A 52 -20.15 -10.23 5.31
N THR A 53 -20.64 -9.17 4.68
CA THR A 53 -21.71 -8.33 5.25
C THR A 53 -22.85 -8.13 4.28
N TRP A 54 -24.04 -7.96 4.84
CA TRP A 54 -25.22 -7.52 4.10
C TRP A 54 -25.58 -6.10 4.52
N THR A 55 -26.14 -5.32 3.59
CA THR A 55 -26.59 -3.96 3.89
C THR A 55 -27.87 -3.65 3.13
N TYR A 56 -28.91 -3.26 3.88
CA TYR A 56 -30.12 -2.69 3.31
C TYR A 56 -29.92 -1.21 2.95
N VAL A 57 -30.34 -0.83 1.75
CA VAL A 57 -30.32 0.55 1.26
C VAL A 57 -31.75 0.96 0.91
N PRO A 58 -32.42 1.81 1.71
CA PRO A 58 -33.79 2.21 1.44
C PRO A 58 -33.91 3.08 0.18
N ASP A 59 -35.11 3.20 -0.36
CA ASP A 59 -35.42 4.12 -1.46
C ASP A 59 -35.03 5.56 -1.09
N GLY A 60 -34.23 6.21 -1.94
CA GLY A 60 -33.67 7.55 -1.67
C GLY A 60 -32.56 7.58 -0.61
N GLY A 61 -32.07 6.42 -0.15
CA GLY A 61 -30.94 6.31 0.77
C GLY A 61 -29.59 6.71 0.12
N ASN A 62 -28.60 6.98 0.96
CA ASN A 62 -27.25 7.30 0.48
C ASN A 62 -26.51 6.03 0.03
N LEU A 63 -26.71 5.68 -1.25
CA LEU A 63 -26.08 4.51 -1.87
C LEU A 63 -24.55 4.58 -1.80
N ARG A 64 -23.96 5.77 -2.01
CA ARG A 64 -22.50 5.96 -1.98
C ARG A 64 -21.92 5.55 -0.64
N ASP A 65 -22.48 6.05 0.46
CA ASP A 65 -21.98 5.76 1.80
C ASP A 65 -22.19 4.29 2.15
N LYS A 66 -23.34 3.71 1.79
CA LYS A 66 -23.65 2.30 2.05
C LYS A 66 -22.74 1.35 1.27
N MET A 67 -22.48 1.64 0.01
CA MET A 67 -21.57 0.84 -0.81
C MET A 67 -20.11 1.03 -0.42
N ALA A 68 -19.72 2.15 0.21
CA ALA A 68 -18.39 2.32 0.77
C ALA A 68 -18.16 1.49 2.06
N GLY A 69 -19.19 0.86 2.62
CA GLY A 69 -19.11 0.11 3.88
C GLY A 69 -18.15 -1.09 3.87
N PHE A 70 -17.80 -1.65 2.70
CA PHE A 70 -16.79 -2.72 2.63
C PHE A 70 -15.42 -2.25 3.12
N TYR A 71 -15.09 -0.95 3.00
CA TYR A 71 -13.84 -0.41 3.55
C TYR A 71 -13.77 -0.59 5.07
N THR A 72 -14.90 -0.47 5.78
CA THR A 72 -14.95 -0.70 7.23
C THR A 72 -14.57 -2.14 7.58
N TYR A 73 -14.98 -3.12 6.77
CA TYR A 73 -14.62 -4.52 6.97
C TYR A 73 -13.09 -4.71 6.85
N PHE A 74 -12.49 -4.26 5.76
CA PHE A 74 -11.06 -4.43 5.55
C PHE A 74 -10.21 -3.60 6.53
N ALA A 75 -10.64 -2.38 6.85
CA ALA A 75 -9.97 -1.54 7.83
C ALA A 75 -9.99 -2.21 9.22
N ALA A 76 -11.12 -2.75 9.66
CA ALA A 76 -11.18 -3.50 10.92
C ALA A 76 -10.24 -4.71 10.91
N GLY A 77 -10.17 -5.44 9.79
CA GLY A 77 -9.35 -6.65 9.68
C GLY A 77 -7.85 -6.40 9.76
N ILE A 78 -7.39 -5.21 9.38
CA ILE A 78 -5.98 -4.84 9.49
C ILE A 78 -5.67 -4.05 10.78
N GLY A 79 -6.68 -3.70 11.58
CA GLY A 79 -6.54 -2.98 12.85
C GLY A 79 -5.97 -3.85 13.97
N THR A 80 -4.68 -4.16 13.90
CA THR A 80 -3.98 -4.97 14.90
C THR A 80 -2.60 -4.38 15.23
N GLU A 81 -2.00 -4.79 16.36
CA GLU A 81 -0.65 -4.35 16.73
C GLU A 81 0.40 -4.74 15.67
N ALA A 82 0.20 -5.88 14.98
CA ALA A 82 1.10 -6.32 13.91
C ALA A 82 1.18 -5.32 12.75
N ASN A 83 0.12 -4.54 12.52
CA ASN A 83 0.03 -3.56 11.45
C ASN A 83 0.14 -2.12 11.95
N ARG A 84 0.58 -1.88 13.20
CA ARG A 84 0.63 -0.53 13.78
C ARG A 84 1.52 0.45 13.00
N ASN A 85 2.53 -0.06 12.30
CA ASN A 85 3.45 0.71 11.46
C ASN A 85 3.15 0.59 9.96
N PHE A 86 1.96 0.07 9.60
CA PHE A 86 1.58 -0.06 8.20
C PHE A 86 1.41 1.32 7.55
N THR A 87 2.02 1.49 6.38
CA THR A 87 1.82 2.66 5.52
C THR A 87 1.56 2.20 4.10
N ALA A 88 0.75 2.96 3.37
CA ALA A 88 0.45 2.71 1.97
C ALA A 88 0.82 3.94 1.14
N TRP A 89 1.57 3.71 0.07
CA TRP A 89 1.89 4.71 -0.95
C TRP A 89 0.91 4.57 -2.11
N VAL A 90 0.39 5.69 -2.60
CA VAL A 90 -0.46 5.70 -3.79
C VAL A 90 0.31 6.10 -5.03
N GLU A 91 -0.21 5.73 -6.19
CA GLU A 91 0.31 6.22 -7.46
C GLU A 91 0.28 7.76 -7.49
N PRO A 92 1.21 8.42 -8.20
CA PRO A 92 1.18 9.86 -8.33
C PRO A 92 -0.15 10.38 -8.90
N TYR A 93 -0.64 11.49 -8.37
CA TYR A 93 -1.88 12.15 -8.77
C TYR A 93 -1.75 13.68 -8.61
N GLU A 94 -2.73 14.42 -9.16
CA GLU A 94 -2.79 15.87 -9.02
C GLU A 94 -3.41 16.25 -7.66
N PHE A 95 -2.66 16.99 -6.84
CA PHE A 95 -3.14 17.45 -5.54
C PHE A 95 -4.33 18.40 -5.68
N ALA A 96 -5.35 18.19 -4.85
CA ALA A 96 -6.58 18.97 -4.86
C ALA A 96 -6.37 20.46 -4.53
N THR A 97 -5.27 20.82 -3.88
CA THR A 97 -5.01 22.17 -3.34
C THR A 97 -4.18 23.08 -4.23
N GLY A 98 -3.57 22.59 -5.32
CA GLY A 98 -2.57 23.41 -6.02
C GLY A 98 -2.16 23.01 -7.44
N GLY A 99 -2.77 21.99 -8.04
CA GLY A 99 -2.39 21.55 -9.40
C GLY A 99 -0.95 21.01 -9.50
N GLU A 100 -0.33 20.73 -8.36
CA GLU A 100 0.96 20.06 -8.28
C GLU A 100 0.75 18.55 -8.33
N TYR A 101 1.69 17.87 -8.99
CA TYR A 101 1.66 16.42 -9.11
C TYR A 101 2.53 15.80 -8.02
N GLY A 102 1.99 14.82 -7.31
CA GLY A 102 2.65 14.21 -6.17
C GLY A 102 2.04 12.88 -5.78
N THR A 103 2.53 12.30 -4.70
CA THR A 103 2.01 11.07 -4.09
C THR A 103 1.69 11.32 -2.62
N THR A 104 0.91 10.44 -2.02
CA THR A 104 0.62 10.46 -0.59
C THR A 104 1.05 9.13 0.01
N VAL A 105 1.78 9.18 1.13
CA VAL A 105 1.91 8.04 2.04
C VAL A 105 0.90 8.20 3.15
N SER A 106 0.12 7.16 3.42
CA SER A 106 -0.93 7.18 4.45
C SER A 106 -0.78 6.07 5.46
N ALA A 107 -1.10 6.37 6.71
CA ALA A 107 -1.23 5.40 7.79
C ALA A 107 -2.68 5.37 8.30
N PRO A 108 -3.27 4.18 8.53
CA PRO A 108 -4.57 4.07 9.17
C PRO A 108 -4.46 4.39 10.67
N VAL A 109 -5.46 5.08 11.20
CA VAL A 109 -5.56 5.47 12.61
C VAL A 109 -6.69 4.68 13.27
N TYR A 110 -6.39 4.06 14.41
CA TYR A 110 -7.32 3.23 15.15
C TYR A 110 -7.50 3.68 16.59
N GLY A 111 -8.73 3.57 17.08
CA GLY A 111 -9.05 3.54 18.50
C GLY A 111 -8.84 2.13 19.03
N THR A 112 -7.93 1.97 19.99
CA THR A 112 -7.53 0.66 20.53
C THR A 112 -8.31 0.24 21.78
N SER A 113 -9.37 0.99 22.13
CA SER A 113 -10.21 0.74 23.30
C SER A 113 -11.22 -0.40 23.11
N THR A 114 -11.38 -0.92 21.90
CA THR A 114 -12.31 -2.02 21.55
C THR A 114 -11.58 -3.12 20.78
N SER A 115 -12.18 -4.31 20.72
CA SER A 115 -11.81 -5.40 19.79
C SER A 115 -13.01 -5.70 18.88
N PRO A 116 -12.87 -5.63 17.53
CA PRO A 116 -11.66 -5.23 16.82
C PRO A 116 -11.34 -3.74 17.07
N TRP A 117 -10.10 -3.34 16.78
CA TRP A 117 -9.74 -1.92 16.86
C TRP A 117 -10.62 -1.11 15.92
N ARG A 118 -11.13 0.02 16.41
CA ARG A 118 -12.05 0.86 15.65
C ARG A 118 -11.28 1.74 14.69
N PHE A 119 -11.52 1.61 13.40
CA PHE A 119 -10.95 2.52 12.40
C PHE A 119 -11.52 3.94 12.59
N LEU A 120 -10.64 4.93 12.76
CA LEU A 120 -11.01 6.34 12.93
C LEU A 120 -10.82 7.15 11.64
N GLY A 121 -9.87 6.75 10.81
CA GLY A 121 -9.53 7.43 9.57
C GLY A 121 -8.11 7.11 9.10
N ALA A 122 -7.62 7.86 8.13
CA ALA A 122 -6.24 7.79 7.67
C ALA A 122 -5.57 9.15 7.77
N VAL A 123 -4.28 9.16 8.11
CA VAL A 123 -3.45 10.36 8.08
C VAL A 123 -2.45 10.20 6.96
N GLY A 124 -2.41 11.18 6.05
CA GLY A 124 -1.54 11.20 4.89
C GLY A 124 -0.53 12.34 4.93
N ILE A 125 0.64 12.12 4.34
CA ILE A 125 1.64 13.15 4.05
C ILE A 125 1.92 13.13 2.56
N ASP A 126 1.86 14.32 1.96
CA ASP A 126 2.05 14.52 0.53
C ASP A 126 3.52 14.79 0.19
N PHE A 127 3.96 14.21 -0.91
CA PHE A 127 5.28 14.41 -1.49
C PHE A 127 5.13 14.79 -2.96
N SER A 128 5.68 15.93 -3.37
CA SER A 128 5.68 16.29 -4.78
C SER A 128 6.62 15.40 -5.58
N VAL A 129 6.21 15.02 -6.79
CA VAL A 129 7.07 14.23 -7.68
C VAL A 129 8.31 15.03 -8.05
N SER A 130 8.17 16.34 -8.27
CA SER A 130 9.29 17.24 -8.56
C SER A 130 10.37 17.22 -7.49
N TYR A 131 9.98 17.24 -6.20
CA TYR A 131 10.91 17.13 -5.09
C TYR A 131 11.59 15.75 -5.05
N MET A 132 10.84 14.68 -5.26
CA MET A 132 11.41 13.33 -5.29
C MET A 132 12.39 13.14 -6.46
N GLU A 133 12.12 13.72 -7.63
CA GLU A 133 13.03 13.72 -8.79
C GLU A 133 14.31 14.49 -8.50
N GLU A 134 14.22 15.66 -7.83
CA GLU A 134 15.38 16.45 -7.42
C GLU A 134 16.28 15.63 -6.48
N VAL A 135 15.67 14.92 -5.51
CA VAL A 135 16.38 14.06 -4.56
C VAL A 135 17.01 12.85 -5.25
N ALA A 136 16.29 12.20 -6.18
CA ALA A 136 16.80 11.06 -6.93
C ALA A 136 17.99 11.45 -7.83
N GLY A 137 17.89 12.61 -8.48
CA GLY A 137 18.89 13.13 -9.41
C GLY A 137 19.09 12.27 -10.67
N GLY A 138 19.92 12.76 -11.58
CA GLY A 138 20.22 12.07 -12.84
C GLY A 138 19.18 12.29 -13.94
N SER A 139 19.44 11.74 -15.14
CA SER A 139 18.54 11.85 -16.30
C SER A 139 17.28 11.02 -16.17
N ASP A 140 17.31 9.98 -15.33
CA ASP A 140 16.25 8.96 -15.21
C ASP A 140 15.53 9.09 -13.87
N ALA A 141 15.53 10.29 -13.29
CA ALA A 141 15.00 10.58 -11.96
C ALA A 141 13.53 10.15 -11.82
N TYR A 142 12.69 10.47 -12.81
CA TYR A 142 11.27 10.08 -12.79
C TYR A 142 11.07 8.57 -12.70
N THR A 143 11.76 7.80 -13.55
CA THR A 143 11.69 6.34 -13.54
C THR A 143 12.17 5.79 -12.20
N THR A 144 13.25 6.35 -11.66
CA THR A 144 13.77 5.96 -10.33
C THR A 144 12.74 6.20 -9.23
N VAL A 145 12.02 7.32 -9.29
CA VAL A 145 10.94 7.64 -8.34
C VAL A 145 9.77 6.67 -8.50
N LEU A 146 9.32 6.39 -9.73
CA LEU A 146 8.22 5.44 -9.97
C LEU A 146 8.56 4.03 -9.50
N ASP A 147 9.76 3.52 -9.81
CA ASP A 147 10.20 2.19 -9.39
C ASP A 147 10.25 2.09 -7.86
N ALA A 148 10.69 3.15 -7.17
CA ALA A 148 10.71 3.21 -5.72
C ALA A 148 9.30 3.23 -5.12
N LEU A 149 8.36 3.98 -5.71
CA LEU A 149 6.96 4.03 -5.27
C LEU A 149 6.26 2.69 -5.49
N GLU A 150 6.46 2.05 -6.65
CA GLU A 150 5.94 0.72 -6.93
C GLU A 150 6.45 -0.28 -5.90
N SER A 151 7.77 -0.34 -5.70
CA SER A 151 8.39 -1.23 -4.73
C SER A 151 7.91 -0.97 -3.30
N ALA A 152 7.70 0.29 -2.91
CA ALA A 152 7.18 0.63 -1.59
C ALA A 152 5.71 0.20 -1.43
N SER A 153 4.89 0.45 -2.45
CA SER A 153 3.45 0.14 -2.46
C SER A 153 3.16 -1.36 -2.43
N SER A 154 4.03 -2.18 -3.00
CA SER A 154 3.88 -3.64 -3.06
C SER A 154 4.69 -4.40 -2.00
N SER A 155 5.45 -3.71 -1.15
CA SER A 155 6.37 -4.34 -0.20
C SER A 155 5.68 -5.16 0.89
N PHE A 156 4.45 -4.78 1.24
CA PHE A 156 3.69 -5.40 2.32
C PHE A 156 2.19 -5.33 2.05
N CYS A 157 1.53 -6.49 2.08
CA CYS A 157 0.08 -6.60 2.01
C CYS A 157 -0.43 -7.10 3.36
N PRO A 158 -1.09 -6.26 4.18
CA PRO A 158 -1.65 -6.71 5.44
C PRO A 158 -2.77 -7.72 5.18
N GLU A 159 -2.71 -8.86 5.84
CA GLU A 159 -3.78 -9.85 5.78
C GLU A 159 -4.88 -9.46 6.78
N PRO A 160 -6.13 -9.27 6.32
CA PRO A 160 -7.24 -8.98 7.23
C PRO A 160 -7.55 -10.23 8.06
N ASN A 161 -7.51 -10.08 9.39
CA ASN A 161 -7.84 -11.16 10.32
C ASN A 161 -8.99 -10.73 11.23
N LEU A 162 -10.19 -11.21 10.91
CA LEU A 162 -11.40 -10.95 11.69
C LEU A 162 -11.96 -12.27 12.21
N SER A 163 -12.23 -12.31 13.51
CA SER A 163 -13.07 -13.37 14.06
C SER A 163 -14.52 -13.15 13.65
N GLU A 164 -15.34 -14.21 13.72
CA GLU A 164 -16.77 -14.10 13.45
C GLU A 164 -17.44 -13.04 14.32
N CYS A 165 -17.06 -12.92 15.60
CA CYS A 165 -17.58 -11.89 16.48
C CYS A 165 -17.18 -10.47 16.05
N ASP A 166 -16.00 -10.28 15.47
CA ASP A 166 -15.60 -8.99 14.91
C ASP A 166 -16.46 -8.66 13.67
N VAL A 167 -16.77 -9.66 12.84
CA VAL A 167 -17.66 -9.50 11.69
C VAL A 167 -19.10 -9.19 12.12
N GLN A 168 -19.61 -9.82 13.18
CA GLN A 168 -20.91 -9.47 13.76
C GLN A 168 -20.96 -8.03 14.25
N ALA A 169 -19.88 -7.53 14.85
CA ALA A 169 -19.79 -6.13 15.27
C ALA A 169 -19.83 -5.15 14.08
N ILE A 170 -19.22 -5.54 12.95
CA ILE A 170 -19.26 -4.77 11.69
C ILE A 170 -20.66 -4.81 11.07
N ARG A 171 -21.31 -5.99 11.08
CA ARG A 171 -22.69 -6.18 10.63
C ARG A 171 -23.66 -5.34 11.46
N ASP A 172 -23.54 -5.34 12.79
CA ASP A 172 -24.34 -4.50 13.69
C ASP A 172 -24.23 -3.02 13.33
N ALA A 173 -23.02 -2.52 13.07
CA ALA A 173 -22.81 -1.14 12.64
C ALA A 173 -23.41 -0.81 11.25
N ALA A 174 -23.61 -1.83 10.39
CA ALA A 174 -24.24 -1.67 9.08
C ALA A 174 -25.78 -1.71 9.12
N SER A 175 -26.36 -2.21 10.22
CA SER A 175 -27.81 -2.31 10.42
C SER A 175 -28.51 -0.95 10.27
N TYR A 176 -29.64 -0.94 9.58
CA TYR A 176 -30.41 0.29 9.36
C TYR A 176 -31.43 0.54 10.47
N SER A 177 -32.04 -0.52 10.98
CA SER A 177 -32.97 -0.50 12.12
C SER A 177 -33.12 -1.92 12.67
N SER A 178 -33.87 -2.10 13.76
CA SER A 178 -34.22 -3.44 14.27
C SER A 178 -34.97 -4.31 13.24
N SER A 179 -35.70 -3.70 12.30
CA SER A 179 -36.38 -4.43 11.21
C SER A 179 -35.47 -4.75 10.01
N TYR A 180 -34.26 -4.20 9.98
CA TYR A 180 -33.26 -4.36 8.93
C TYR A 180 -31.89 -4.63 9.57
N ASP A 181 -31.89 -5.68 10.39
CA ASP A 181 -30.72 -6.15 11.12
C ASP A 181 -29.80 -6.94 10.20
N SER A 182 -28.53 -6.53 10.14
CA SER A 182 -27.51 -7.14 9.29
C SER A 182 -26.71 -8.23 9.98
N THR A 183 -26.91 -8.47 11.28
CA THR A 183 -26.25 -9.54 12.03
C THR A 183 -26.74 -10.92 11.58
N CYS A 184 -25.92 -11.95 11.79
CA CYS A 184 -26.27 -13.33 11.47
C CYS A 184 -26.48 -14.13 12.75
N ASP A 185 -27.62 -14.81 12.84
CA ASP A 185 -28.03 -15.55 14.04
C ASP A 185 -27.03 -16.66 14.39
N ASP A 186 -26.85 -16.90 15.69
CA ASP A 186 -26.08 -18.00 16.27
C ASP A 186 -24.60 -18.12 15.86
N GLN A 187 -24.02 -17.11 15.19
CA GLN A 187 -22.61 -17.14 14.79
C GLN A 187 -21.65 -16.55 15.84
N CYS A 188 -22.14 -15.76 16.80
CA CYS A 188 -21.36 -15.25 17.92
C CYS A 188 -22.25 -15.06 19.18
N SER A 189 -21.72 -15.38 20.36
CA SER A 189 -22.46 -15.26 21.64
C SER A 189 -22.53 -13.82 22.16
N SER A 190 -21.51 -13.00 21.90
CA SER A 190 -21.50 -11.57 22.22
C SER A 190 -20.38 -10.85 21.46
N PHE A 191 -20.66 -9.62 21.01
CA PHE A 191 -19.69 -8.75 20.35
C PHE A 191 -19.81 -7.32 20.88
N SER A 192 -18.76 -6.52 20.70
CA SER A 192 -18.75 -5.10 21.10
C SER A 192 -19.30 -4.26 19.97
N SER A 193 -20.28 -3.39 20.22
CA SER A 193 -20.79 -2.52 19.15
C SER A 193 -19.70 -1.56 18.65
N LEU A 194 -19.54 -1.48 17.33
CA LEU A 194 -18.60 -0.57 16.68
C LEU A 194 -19.18 0.84 16.47
N THR A 195 -20.45 1.04 16.78
CA THR A 195 -21.11 2.34 16.66
C THR A 195 -20.32 3.39 17.46
N PRO A 196 -19.76 4.43 16.81
CA PRO A 196 -19.08 5.48 17.52
C PRO A 196 -20.04 6.17 18.48
N GLU A 197 -19.55 6.51 19.67
CA GLU A 197 -20.22 7.52 20.46
C GLU A 197 -20.26 8.79 19.63
N SER A 198 -21.40 9.49 19.59
CA SER A 198 -21.48 10.73 18.84
C SER A 198 -20.37 11.66 19.29
N CYS A 199 -19.68 12.25 18.32
CA CYS A 199 -18.71 13.29 18.63
C CYS A 199 -19.39 14.38 19.47
N MET A 200 -18.58 15.04 20.30
CA MET A 200 -18.93 16.26 21.00
C MET A 200 -19.64 17.24 20.04
N ALA A 201 -20.61 18.00 20.54
CA ALA A 201 -21.35 18.93 19.70
C ALA A 201 -20.40 19.91 18.99
N SER A 202 -20.75 20.43 17.82
CA SER A 202 -19.93 21.44 17.11
C SER A 202 -19.50 22.63 17.99
N SER A 203 -20.30 22.95 19.02
CA SER A 203 -20.02 23.97 20.04
C SER A 203 -18.93 23.62 21.06
N GLU A 204 -18.57 22.34 21.15
CA GLU A 204 -17.56 21.78 22.06
C GLU A 204 -16.21 21.57 21.35
N TYR A 205 -16.17 21.66 20.02
CA TYR A 205 -14.91 21.77 19.30
C TYR A 205 -14.27 23.14 19.57
N PRO A 206 -12.94 23.24 19.69
CA PRO A 206 -12.25 24.52 19.72
C PRO A 206 -12.69 25.36 18.52
N THR A 207 -13.37 26.47 18.77
CA THR A 207 -13.83 27.38 17.72
C THR A 207 -12.73 28.39 17.43
N GLY A 208 -12.19 28.41 16.20
CA GLY A 208 -11.25 29.43 15.77
C GLY A 208 -10.13 28.90 14.89
N ALA A 209 -9.14 29.77 14.64
CA ALA A 209 -7.93 29.43 13.91
C ALA A 209 -7.09 28.38 14.67
N GLU A 210 -7.28 28.23 15.99
CA GLU A 210 -6.55 27.31 16.88
C GLU A 210 -6.63 25.82 16.51
N LEU A 211 -7.65 25.35 15.77
CA LEU A 211 -7.70 23.97 15.29
C LEU A 211 -6.84 23.76 14.02
N TRP A 212 -6.70 24.81 13.20
CA TRP A 212 -6.02 24.77 11.90
C TRP A 212 -4.61 25.34 11.95
N ASP A 213 -4.35 26.18 12.94
CA ASP A 213 -3.06 26.75 13.23
C ASP A 213 -2.29 25.76 14.09
N ASN A 214 -1.41 25.01 13.46
CA ASN A 214 -0.39 24.23 14.16
C ASN A 214 0.63 25.20 14.79
N TYR A 215 0.26 25.77 15.95
CA TYR A 215 1.13 26.57 16.81
C TYR A 215 2.13 25.70 17.61
N ASP A 216 2.00 24.37 17.54
CA ASP A 216 2.97 23.49 18.19
C ASP A 216 4.35 23.77 17.59
N TYR A 217 5.25 24.15 18.50
CA TYR A 217 6.62 24.54 18.19
C TYR A 217 6.73 25.74 17.23
N GLU A 218 5.78 26.67 17.27
CA GLU A 218 5.90 27.96 16.56
C GLU A 218 7.22 28.67 16.96
N GLY A 219 7.96 29.16 15.96
CA GLY A 219 9.28 29.76 16.16
C GLY A 219 10.44 28.77 16.32
N LYS A 220 10.20 27.45 16.32
CA LYS A 220 11.26 26.43 16.25
C LYS A 220 11.62 26.11 14.80
N SER A 221 12.84 25.61 14.60
CA SER A 221 13.30 25.18 13.27
C SER A 221 12.47 24.00 12.77
N TYR A 222 12.33 23.88 11.45
CA TYR A 222 11.62 22.77 10.79
C TYR A 222 12.08 21.39 11.30
N SER A 223 13.39 21.20 11.51
CA SER A 223 13.97 19.97 12.07
C SER A 223 13.39 19.59 13.43
N THR A 224 13.14 20.57 14.31
CA THR A 224 12.55 20.34 15.64
C THR A 224 11.06 20.03 15.56
N ARG A 225 10.36 20.53 14.53
CA ARG A 225 8.91 20.33 14.37
C ARG A 225 8.57 18.95 13.79
N VAL A 226 9.43 18.39 12.96
CA VAL A 226 9.18 17.15 12.22
C VAL A 226 9.62 15.90 13.00
N CYS A 227 10.53 16.04 13.95
CA CYS A 227 11.02 14.93 14.76
C CYS A 227 10.14 14.70 15.99
N CYS A 228 9.39 13.59 16.02
CA CYS A 228 8.59 13.15 17.16
C CYS A 228 9.45 12.63 18.34
N GLY A 229 10.47 13.39 18.75
CA GLY A 229 11.22 13.14 19.98
C GLY A 229 10.67 14.05 21.07
N ASN A 230 10.44 13.50 22.27
CA ASN A 230 10.03 14.28 23.44
C ASN A 230 11.02 15.43 23.66
N ALA A 231 10.60 16.65 23.36
CA ALA A 231 11.45 17.84 23.42
C ALA A 231 11.84 18.27 24.86
N GLU A 232 11.57 17.43 25.86
CA GLU A 232 11.89 17.68 27.27
C GLU A 232 13.20 17.05 27.73
N GLU A 233 13.85 16.19 26.95
CA GLU A 233 15.18 15.64 27.30
C GLU A 233 16.28 16.17 26.37
N ASP A 234 17.21 16.92 26.98
CA ASP A 234 18.53 17.38 26.50
C ASP A 234 18.91 17.05 25.04
N ASN A 235 18.54 17.99 24.17
CA ASN A 235 19.16 18.57 22.96
C ASN A 235 20.30 17.92 22.13
N ASP A 236 20.77 16.68 22.36
CA ASP A 236 21.78 16.05 21.50
C ASP A 236 21.39 14.67 20.95
N THR A 237 20.47 13.93 21.59
CA THR A 237 20.12 12.56 21.16
C THR A 237 18.98 12.50 20.14
N ILE A 238 18.08 13.51 20.11
CA ILE A 238 16.95 13.56 19.17
C ILE A 238 17.42 13.77 17.72
N TYR A 239 18.59 14.41 17.54
CA TYR A 239 19.16 14.60 16.21
C TYR A 239 19.64 13.29 15.55
N GLU A 240 19.93 12.24 16.34
CA GLU A 240 20.37 10.95 15.78
C GLU A 240 19.21 10.12 15.21
N SER A 241 17.99 10.22 15.75
CA SER A 241 16.85 9.42 15.25
C SER A 241 16.27 9.93 13.93
N CYS A 242 16.48 11.21 13.61
CA CYS A 242 16.00 11.84 12.36
C CYS A 242 17.04 11.88 11.24
N ARG A 243 18.32 11.62 11.52
CA ARG A 243 19.22 11.24 10.45
C ARG A 243 18.80 9.85 10.01
N ALA A 244 18.49 9.70 8.73
CA ALA A 244 18.63 8.40 8.08
C ALA A 244 20.01 7.88 8.52
N THR A 245 20.02 6.91 9.41
CA THR A 245 21.25 6.26 9.82
C THR A 245 21.78 5.64 8.55
N THR A 246 22.73 6.30 7.89
CA THR A 246 23.66 5.62 7.01
C THR A 246 24.23 4.52 7.88
N ASP A 247 23.66 3.33 7.69
CA ASP A 247 23.82 2.22 8.57
C ASP A 247 25.31 2.02 8.77
N THR A 248 25.78 2.06 10.02
CA THR A 248 27.22 2.00 10.31
C THR A 248 27.84 0.71 9.75
N THR A 249 27.00 -0.30 9.53
CA THR A 249 27.27 -1.52 8.77
C THR A 249 27.66 -1.25 7.32
N THR A 250 26.99 -0.34 6.60
CA THR A 250 27.33 0.02 5.21
C THR A 250 28.70 0.71 5.13
N ILE A 251 29.00 1.61 6.07
CA ILE A 251 30.30 2.28 6.14
C ILE A 251 31.42 1.26 6.45
N MET A 252 31.18 0.32 7.38
CA MET A 252 32.14 -0.75 7.69
C MET A 252 32.39 -1.67 6.48
N ILE A 253 31.35 -2.03 5.72
CA ILE A 253 31.50 -2.85 4.50
C ILE A 253 32.36 -2.13 3.46
N ILE A 254 32.13 -0.82 3.23
CA ILE A 254 32.93 -0.02 2.28
C ILE A 254 34.40 0.04 2.71
N ILE A 255 34.68 0.22 4.00
CA ILE A 255 36.06 0.24 4.53
C ILE A 255 36.75 -1.11 4.32
N ILE A 256 36.06 -2.22 4.57
CA ILE A 256 36.62 -3.57 4.38
C ILE A 256 36.96 -3.78 2.90
N VAL A 257 36.03 -3.50 1.98
CA VAL A 257 36.24 -3.69 0.54
C VAL A 257 37.39 -2.83 0.01
N LEU A 258 37.52 -1.57 0.46
CA LEU A 258 38.62 -0.70 0.06
C LEU A 258 39.96 -1.18 0.63
N SER A 259 39.98 -1.70 1.86
CA SER A 259 41.20 -2.24 2.46
C SER A 259 41.72 -3.48 1.73
N ASP A 260 40.82 -4.37 1.30
CA ASP A 260 41.17 -5.58 0.55
C ASP A 260 41.67 -5.24 -0.86
N ALA A 261 41.06 -4.26 -1.54
CA ALA A 261 41.50 -3.80 -2.85
C ALA A 261 42.93 -3.22 -2.79
N VAL A 262 43.24 -2.43 -1.76
CA VAL A 262 44.59 -1.87 -1.54
C VAL A 262 45.59 -2.97 -1.22
N PHE A 263 45.22 -3.94 -0.38
CA PHE A 263 46.08 -5.06 -0.01
C PHE A 263 46.42 -5.93 -1.23
N LEU A 264 45.42 -6.29 -2.04
CA LEU A 264 45.61 -7.05 -3.28
C LEU A 264 46.46 -6.26 -4.30
N GLY A 265 46.26 -4.95 -4.41
CA GLY A 265 47.07 -4.06 -5.23
C GLY A 265 48.55 -4.04 -4.80
N LEU A 266 48.82 -3.94 -3.50
CA LEU A 266 50.18 -3.97 -2.95
C LEU A 266 50.86 -5.33 -3.14
N VAL A 267 50.14 -6.43 -2.90
CA VAL A 267 50.67 -7.79 -3.14
C VAL A 267 50.98 -7.97 -4.63
N GLY A 268 50.08 -7.56 -5.53
CA GLY A 268 50.30 -7.58 -6.97
C GLY A 268 51.52 -6.75 -7.37
N TRP A 269 51.67 -5.55 -6.82
CA TRP A 269 52.81 -4.68 -7.07
C TRP A 269 54.13 -5.28 -6.58
N ILE A 270 54.17 -5.86 -5.37
CA ILE A 270 55.34 -6.56 -4.84
C ILE A 270 55.69 -7.77 -5.71
N CYS A 271 54.71 -8.58 -6.12
CA CYS A 271 54.92 -9.70 -7.03
C CYS A 271 55.51 -9.26 -8.37
N CYS A 272 54.98 -8.19 -8.96
CA CYS A 272 55.50 -7.57 -10.19
C CYS A 272 56.92 -7.03 -10.00
N TYR A 273 57.19 -6.36 -8.87
CA TYR A 273 58.50 -5.81 -8.55
C TYR A 273 59.55 -6.92 -8.37
N CYS A 274 59.22 -7.98 -7.64
CA CYS A 274 60.07 -9.16 -7.46
C CYS A 274 60.32 -9.89 -8.78
N ARG A 275 59.31 -10.04 -9.65
CA ARG A 275 59.49 -10.57 -11.01
C ARG A 275 60.42 -9.71 -11.86
N LYS A 276 60.23 -8.38 -11.85
CA LYS A 276 61.07 -7.44 -12.61
C LYS A 276 62.53 -7.45 -12.13
N LYS A 277 62.76 -7.53 -10.81
CA LYS A 277 64.11 -7.65 -10.23
C LYS A 277 64.78 -8.97 -10.63
N ARG A 278 64.03 -10.08 -10.67
CA ARG A 278 64.52 -11.38 -11.13
C ARG A 278 64.89 -11.38 -12.62
N MET A 279 64.15 -10.66 -13.46
CA MET A 279 64.45 -10.51 -14.90
C MET A 279 65.67 -9.60 -15.16
N ARG A 280 65.89 -8.56 -14.33
CA ARG A 280 67.09 -7.70 -14.42
C ARG A 280 68.39 -8.42 -14.08
N GLY A 281 68.34 -9.55 -13.38
CA GLY A 281 69.51 -10.41 -13.13
C GLY A 281 69.88 -11.35 -14.29
N ARG A 282 69.08 -11.42 -15.36
CA ARG A 282 69.31 -12.35 -16.49
C ARG A 282 69.53 -11.68 -17.85
N PHE A 283 69.46 -10.36 -17.93
CA PHE A 283 69.64 -9.63 -19.18
C PHE A 283 70.71 -8.55 -19.01
N SER A 284 71.94 -9.01 -18.81
CA SER A 284 73.14 -8.24 -19.06
C SER A 284 74.00 -9.03 -20.04
N ASP A 285 73.42 -9.36 -21.20
CA ASP A 285 74.13 -9.66 -22.45
C ASP A 285 73.09 -9.68 -23.59
N GLY A 286 73.36 -8.98 -24.69
CA GLY A 286 72.63 -9.19 -25.96
C GLY A 286 71.69 -8.08 -26.43
N ALA A 287 72.28 -6.96 -26.83
CA ALA A 287 72.12 -6.29 -28.14
C ALA A 287 70.75 -6.15 -28.85
N ARG A 288 70.52 -4.89 -29.29
CA ARG A 288 70.15 -4.39 -30.64
C ARG A 288 68.71 -4.52 -31.20
N ASN A 289 68.21 -3.32 -31.55
CA ASN A 289 67.49 -2.90 -32.78
C ASN A 289 66.15 -3.57 -33.18
N ASN A 290 65.04 -2.81 -33.17
CA ASN A 290 64.48 -2.08 -34.34
C ASN A 290 63.00 -1.67 -34.18
N SER A 291 62.68 -0.54 -34.82
CA SER A 291 61.44 -0.12 -35.53
C SER A 291 60.05 -0.12 -34.86
N VAL A 292 59.56 1.11 -34.64
CA VAL A 292 58.36 1.74 -35.27
C VAL A 292 57.19 0.84 -35.68
N GLN A 293 56.00 1.08 -35.08
CA GLN A 293 54.78 1.46 -35.82
C GLN A 293 53.70 2.09 -34.91
N GLN A 294 53.17 3.22 -35.38
CA GLN A 294 51.96 3.90 -34.95
C GLN A 294 50.71 3.03 -35.17
N GLN A 295 49.75 3.09 -34.26
CA GLN A 295 48.33 2.95 -34.61
C GLN A 295 47.43 3.67 -33.61
N GLN A 296 46.36 4.25 -34.16
CA GLN A 296 45.60 5.37 -33.66
C GLN A 296 44.39 4.96 -32.81
N HIS A 297 44.05 5.88 -31.90
CA HIS A 297 42.73 6.21 -31.36
C HIS A 297 41.51 5.68 -32.13
N HIS A 298 40.56 5.06 -31.42
CA HIS A 298 39.11 5.25 -31.61
C HIS A 298 38.37 5.23 -30.26
N GLN A 299 37.66 6.32 -29.96
CA GLN A 299 36.62 6.40 -28.92
C GLN A 299 35.26 6.07 -29.56
N PRO A 300 34.36 5.35 -28.88
CA PRO A 300 32.98 5.23 -29.33
C PRO A 300 32.16 6.46 -28.90
N VAL A 301 31.46 7.03 -29.88
CA VAL A 301 30.44 8.09 -29.73
C VAL A 301 29.11 7.44 -29.35
N ALA A 302 28.47 7.95 -28.30
CA ALA A 302 27.11 7.57 -27.92
C ALA A 302 26.08 8.27 -28.84
N PRO A 303 24.98 7.60 -29.24
CA PRO A 303 23.91 8.24 -30.00
C PRO A 303 23.05 9.14 -29.10
N VAL A 304 22.83 10.37 -29.57
CA VAL A 304 21.85 11.32 -29.04
C VAL A 304 20.47 10.94 -29.58
N LEU A 305 19.49 10.71 -28.70
CA LEU A 305 18.07 10.61 -29.03
C LEU A 305 17.37 11.96 -28.82
N PRO A 306 16.40 12.35 -29.68
CA PRO A 306 15.65 13.59 -29.52
C PRO A 306 14.49 13.47 -28.51
N PRO A 307 14.11 14.56 -27.82
CA PRO A 307 12.99 14.56 -26.88
C PRO A 307 11.68 14.77 -27.64
N ASN A 308 10.81 13.75 -27.67
CA ASN A 308 9.34 13.87 -27.84
C ASN A 308 8.69 12.46 -27.93
N GLN A 309 8.51 11.81 -26.79
CA GLN A 309 7.64 10.62 -26.64
C GLN A 309 7.11 10.55 -25.19
N LEU A 310 6.32 11.53 -24.75
CA LEU A 310 5.61 11.48 -23.45
C LEU A 310 4.08 11.39 -23.60
N GLN A 311 3.58 11.06 -24.80
CA GLN A 311 2.13 10.98 -25.06
C GLN A 311 1.64 9.59 -25.50
N SER A 312 2.48 8.55 -25.48
CA SER A 312 2.07 7.20 -25.94
C SER A 312 1.85 6.17 -24.83
N TYR A 313 2.17 6.46 -23.57
CA TYR A 313 2.05 5.48 -22.46
C TYR A 313 0.69 5.47 -21.74
N TYR A 314 -0.18 6.45 -22.01
CA TYR A 314 -1.47 6.61 -21.32
C TYR A 314 -2.54 5.51 -21.55
N PRO A 315 -2.59 4.74 -22.67
CA PRO A 315 -3.65 3.74 -22.82
C PRO A 315 -3.41 2.44 -22.02
N GLN A 316 -2.19 2.17 -21.56
CA GLN A 316 -1.87 0.90 -20.87
C GLN A 316 -2.16 0.94 -19.36
N GLN A 317 -2.02 2.08 -18.69
CA GLN A 317 -2.27 2.18 -17.24
C GLN A 317 -3.75 2.05 -16.87
N GLN A 318 -4.69 2.50 -17.71
CA GLN A 318 -6.12 2.25 -17.50
C GLN A 318 -6.49 0.76 -17.54
N GLN A 319 -5.71 -0.07 -18.24
CA GLN A 319 -5.95 -1.52 -18.28
C GLN A 319 -5.40 -2.26 -17.05
N VAL A 320 -4.35 -1.73 -16.40
CA VAL A 320 -3.77 -2.33 -15.18
C VAL A 320 -4.56 -1.94 -13.93
N GLN A 321 -5.05 -0.70 -13.82
CA GLN A 321 -6.02 -0.31 -12.78
C GLN A 321 -7.33 -1.12 -12.88
N GLN A 322 -7.74 -1.49 -14.10
CA GLN A 322 -8.87 -2.39 -14.33
C GLN A 322 -8.61 -3.83 -13.90
N GLN A 323 -7.38 -4.25 -13.57
CA GLN A 323 -7.07 -5.62 -13.15
C GLN A 323 -6.77 -5.74 -11.65
N ALA A 324 -6.16 -4.72 -11.03
CA ALA A 324 -5.86 -4.71 -9.60
C ALA A 324 -7.08 -4.37 -8.69
N GLY A 325 -8.19 -3.89 -9.28
CA GLY A 325 -9.43 -3.54 -8.58
C GLY A 325 -10.68 -4.25 -9.08
N GLN A 326 -10.57 -5.43 -9.73
CA GLN A 326 -11.76 -6.14 -10.22
C GLN A 326 -12.60 -6.68 -9.07
N SER A 327 -13.55 -5.86 -8.63
CA SER A 327 -14.75 -6.33 -7.97
C SER A 327 -15.59 -7.01 -9.05
N VAL A 328 -15.73 -8.33 -9.00
CA VAL A 328 -16.63 -9.02 -9.94
C VAL A 328 -18.05 -8.80 -9.43
N ALA A 329 -18.81 -7.96 -10.13
CA ALA A 329 -20.23 -7.79 -9.88
C ALA A 329 -20.98 -8.96 -10.52
N LEU A 330 -21.53 -9.85 -9.69
CA LEU A 330 -22.48 -10.86 -10.16
C LEU A 330 -23.89 -10.31 -9.95
N ALA A 331 -24.56 -9.95 -11.05
CA ALA A 331 -25.98 -9.64 -11.02
C ALA A 331 -26.77 -10.92 -11.26
N VAL A 332 -27.49 -11.41 -10.24
CA VAL A 332 -28.42 -12.53 -10.40
C VAL A 332 -29.82 -11.94 -10.52
N PRO A 333 -30.44 -11.98 -11.72
CA PRO A 333 -31.82 -11.56 -11.86
C PRO A 333 -32.73 -12.59 -11.18
N VAL A 334 -33.43 -12.17 -10.13
CA VAL A 334 -34.54 -12.93 -9.54
C VAL A 334 -35.83 -12.17 -9.91
N GLU A 335 -36.88 -12.87 -10.32
CA GLU A 335 -38.17 -12.24 -10.61
C GLU A 335 -38.65 -11.48 -9.35
N GLY A 336 -38.66 -10.15 -9.39
CA GLY A 336 -39.06 -9.28 -8.28
C GLY A 336 -37.97 -8.34 -7.73
N GLY A 337 -36.70 -8.49 -8.11
CA GLY A 337 -35.64 -7.55 -7.70
C GLY A 337 -34.25 -8.14 -7.95
N GLY A 338 -33.38 -7.38 -8.62
CA GLY A 338 -32.01 -7.82 -8.91
C GLY A 338 -31.15 -7.85 -7.65
N VAL A 339 -30.38 -8.92 -7.47
CA VAL A 339 -29.33 -9.01 -6.45
C VAL A 339 -28.00 -8.60 -7.09
N VAL A 340 -27.30 -7.64 -6.50
CA VAL A 340 -25.93 -7.28 -6.88
C VAL A 340 -25.00 -7.73 -5.77
N ALA A 341 -24.14 -8.71 -6.06
CA ALA A 341 -23.08 -9.17 -5.17
C ALA A 341 -21.73 -8.68 -5.68
N TYR A 342 -20.91 -8.15 -4.78
CA TYR A 342 -19.52 -7.79 -5.05
C TYR A 342 -18.60 -8.74 -4.31
N ALA A 343 -17.69 -9.37 -5.04
CA ALA A 343 -16.60 -10.15 -4.47
C ALA A 343 -15.27 -9.42 -4.73
N GLN A 344 -14.48 -9.23 -3.68
CA GLN A 344 -13.08 -8.80 -3.78
C GLN A 344 -12.18 -10.03 -3.55
N PRO A 345 -11.33 -10.42 -4.51
CA PRO A 345 -10.36 -11.49 -4.30
C PRO A 345 -9.28 -11.04 -3.30
N VAL A 346 -8.95 -11.91 -2.34
CA VAL A 346 -7.77 -11.73 -1.47
C VAL A 346 -6.56 -12.25 -2.24
N TYR A 347 -5.72 -11.35 -2.77
CA TYR A 347 -4.51 -11.76 -3.46
C TYR A 347 -3.44 -12.18 -2.44
N SER A 348 -3.14 -13.48 -2.38
CA SER A 348 -1.88 -13.96 -1.81
C SER A 348 -0.75 -13.55 -2.75
N ALA A 349 0.29 -12.89 -2.21
CA ALA A 349 1.47 -12.51 -2.97
C ALA A 349 2.14 -13.78 -3.54
N TYR A 350 1.96 -14.02 -4.83
CA TYR A 350 2.72 -15.01 -5.56
C TYR A 350 4.19 -14.57 -5.57
N SER A 351 5.05 -15.29 -4.83
CA SER A 351 6.48 -15.25 -5.12
C SER A 351 6.71 -16.06 -6.40
N SER A 352 6.97 -15.37 -7.51
CA SER A 352 7.54 -16.01 -8.69
C SER A 352 9.00 -16.32 -8.41
N GLN A 353 9.34 -17.60 -8.33
CA GLN A 353 10.72 -18.09 -8.49
C GLN A 353 11.19 -17.94 -9.95
#